data_AF-A0A1B9JT56-F1
#
_entry.id   AF-A0A1B9JT56-F1
#
_cell.length_a   1.000
_cell.length_b   1.000
_cell.length_c   1.000
_cell.angle_alpha   90.00
_cell.angle_beta   90.00
_cell.angle_gamma   90.00
#
_symmetry.space_group_name_H-M   'P 1'
#
loop_
_entity.id
_entity.type
_entity.pdbx_description
1 polymer ?
#
loop_
_entity_poly.entity_id
_entity_poly.type
_entity_poly.pdbx_seq_one_letter_code
_entity_poly.pdbx_strand_id
1 'polypeptide(L)'
;MKLQIKLPIWMNKGEPLKLANAAVQYWERMYKWLQFPILQFDPLTCDARLLFLYAYQRDIQRLNNESLQLYRRRIKYACSNAADSGSVAGFRNIFERLEIGAVQILERQHGYDWDVIILRLSDNQLTNNRELLTEIIRQYGRTCRRYYFEIVHTQPIRFRCGDFNNNQRYNGSEFDFKRTHLSAVIVSVGGFGEIKTLRGTT
;
A
#
# COMPACT_ATOMS: atom_id res chain seq x y z
N MET A 1 1.67 -2.00 33.50
CA MET A 1 1.15 -1.61 34.83
C MET A 1 2.30 -1.66 35.82
N LYS A 2 2.60 -0.56 36.52
CA LYS A 2 3.65 -0.54 37.55
C LYS A 2 2.98 -0.68 38.91
N LEU A 3 3.00 -1.88 39.47
CA LEU A 3 2.39 -2.13 40.78
C LEU A 3 3.37 -1.66 41.86
N GLN A 4 2.93 -0.79 42.76
CA GLN A 4 3.74 -0.37 43.91
C GLN A 4 2.94 -0.60 45.19
N ILE A 5 3.45 -1.49 46.04
CA ILE A 5 2.92 -1.72 47.38
C ILE A 5 3.55 -0.69 48.30
N LYS A 6 2.73 0.19 48.90
CA LYS A 6 3.20 1.16 49.90
C LYS A 6 3.21 0.52 51.29
N LEU A 7 4.40 0.33 51.85
CA LEU A 7 4.58 -0.15 53.21
C LEU A 7 4.61 1.02 54.20
N PRO A 8 4.08 0.86 55.42
CA PRO A 8 4.24 1.84 56.49
C PRO A 8 5.71 1.97 56.92
N ILE A 9 6.06 3.12 57.50
CA ILE A 9 7.45 3.52 57.79
C ILE A 9 8.19 2.50 58.68
N TRP A 10 7.50 1.87 59.63
CA TRP A 10 8.06 0.86 60.53
C TRP A 10 8.32 -0.51 59.87
N MET A 11 7.77 -0.76 58.68
CA MET A 11 7.86 -2.03 57.94
C MET A 11 8.61 -1.90 56.61
N ASN A 12 9.14 -0.71 56.29
CA ASN A 12 9.71 -0.42 54.98
C ASN A 12 11.18 -0.86 54.80
N LYS A 13 11.74 -1.62 55.74
CA LYS A 13 13.15 -2.09 55.72
C LYS A 13 13.25 -3.60 55.93
N GLY A 14 14.35 -4.19 55.46
CA GLY A 14 14.69 -5.59 55.72
C GLY A 14 13.82 -6.59 54.97
N GLU A 15 13.51 -7.72 55.62
CA GLU A 15 12.73 -8.83 55.07
C GLU A 15 11.32 -8.48 54.57
N PRO A 16 10.50 -7.66 55.26
CA PRO A 16 9.15 -7.35 54.76
C PRO A 16 9.18 -6.57 53.44
N LEU A 17 10.18 -5.71 53.23
CA LEU A 17 10.36 -5.04 51.94
C LEU A 17 10.71 -6.02 50.82
N LYS A 18 11.57 -7.01 51.10
CA LYS A 18 11.90 -8.07 50.13
C LYS A 18 10.66 -8.87 49.74
N LEU A 19 9.82 -9.22 50.72
CA LEU A 19 8.57 -9.94 50.48
C LEU A 19 7.59 -9.11 49.64
N ALA A 20 7.43 -7.82 49.93
CA ALA A 20 6.59 -6.94 49.13
C ALA A 20 7.09 -6.83 47.68
N ASN A 21 8.41 -6.70 47.47
CA ASN A 21 9.01 -6.68 46.14
C ASN A 21 8.81 -8.01 45.39
N ALA A 22 8.96 -9.15 46.07
CA ALA A 22 8.70 -10.47 45.49
C ALA A 22 7.23 -10.62 45.07
N ALA A 23 6.29 -10.14 45.90
CA ALA A 23 4.87 -10.13 45.57
C ALA A 23 4.58 -9.24 44.35
N VAL A 24 5.17 -8.03 44.27
CA VAL A 24 5.05 -7.15 43.09
C VAL A 24 5.53 -7.87 41.82
N GLN A 25 6.73 -8.45 41.85
CA GLN A 25 7.30 -9.16 40.69
C GLN A 25 6.42 -10.35 40.27
N TYR A 26 5.89 -11.10 41.24
CA TYR A 26 4.97 -12.21 40.97
C TYR A 26 3.72 -11.74 40.23
N TRP A 27 3.06 -10.70 40.74
CA TRP A 27 1.85 -10.13 40.12
C TRP A 27 2.14 -9.50 38.75
N GLU A 28 3.28 -8.83 38.59
CA GLU A 28 3.71 -8.32 37.28
C GLU A 28 3.94 -9.43 36.27
N ARG A 29 4.52 -10.57 36.69
CA ARG A 29 4.70 -11.74 35.84
C ARG A 29 3.34 -12.35 35.45
N MET A 30 2.45 -12.51 36.41
CA MET A 30 1.10 -13.03 36.17
C MET A 30 0.31 -12.11 35.23
N TYR A 31 0.41 -10.80 35.41
CA TYR A 31 -0.19 -9.82 34.52
C TYR A 31 0.34 -9.92 33.09
N LYS A 32 1.66 -10.09 32.91
CA LYS A 32 2.24 -10.32 31.57
C LYS A 32 1.67 -11.57 30.90
N TRP A 33 1.49 -12.65 31.66
CA TRP A 33 0.88 -13.88 31.14
C TRP A 33 -0.59 -13.68 30.75
N LEU A 34 -1.36 -12.94 31.53
CA LEU A 34 -2.75 -12.60 31.21
C LEU A 34 -2.86 -11.60 30.04
N GLN A 35 -1.90 -10.69 29.91
CA GLN A 35 -1.87 -9.70 28.84
C GLN A 35 -1.49 -10.34 27.50
N PHE A 36 -0.65 -11.38 27.51
CA PHE A 36 -0.19 -12.06 26.30
C PHE A 36 -1.33 -12.44 25.34
N PRO A 37 -2.38 -13.21 25.73
CA PRO A 37 -3.46 -13.57 24.82
C PRO A 37 -4.24 -12.37 24.30
N ILE A 38 -4.39 -11.32 25.12
CA ILE A 38 -5.10 -10.09 24.74
C ILE A 38 -4.36 -9.39 23.58
N LEU A 39 -3.03 -9.37 23.62
CA LEU A 39 -2.21 -8.77 22.57
C LEU A 39 -2.25 -9.55 21.25
N GLN A 40 -2.68 -10.82 21.27
CA GLN A 40 -2.75 -11.66 20.07
C GLN A 40 -4.02 -11.47 19.24
N PHE A 41 -5.03 -10.73 19.74
CA PHE A 41 -6.29 -10.54 19.00
C PHE A 41 -6.13 -9.76 17.69
N ASP A 42 -5.16 -8.84 17.61
CA ASP A 42 -4.94 -8.03 16.40
C ASP A 42 -3.86 -8.65 15.50
N PRO A 43 -4.18 -9.04 14.24
CA PRO A 43 -3.20 -9.66 13.35
C PRO A 43 -2.00 -8.78 13.01
N LEU A 44 -2.09 -7.45 13.19
CA LEU A 44 -0.95 -6.55 12.96
C LEU A 44 0.13 -6.67 14.05
N THR A 45 -0.26 -6.91 15.30
CA THR A 45 0.66 -7.00 16.45
C THR A 45 0.93 -8.43 16.89
N CYS A 46 0.12 -9.38 16.43
CA CYS A 46 0.17 -10.78 16.79
C CYS A 46 1.51 -11.45 16.44
N ASP A 47 1.87 -12.48 17.23
CA ASP A 47 3.01 -13.36 16.97
C ASP A 47 2.87 -14.05 15.61
N ALA A 48 3.98 -14.12 14.87
CA ALA A 48 3.99 -14.66 13.51
C ALA A 48 3.53 -16.13 13.45
N ARG A 49 3.68 -16.88 14.54
CA ARG A 49 3.25 -18.29 14.60
C ARG A 49 1.75 -18.45 14.69
N LEU A 50 0.99 -17.46 15.17
CA LEU A 50 -0.48 -17.52 15.22
C LEU A 50 -1.12 -16.98 13.94
N LEU A 51 -0.35 -16.23 13.16
CA LEU A 51 -0.85 -15.52 11.98
C LEU A 51 -1.45 -16.46 10.92
N PHE A 52 -0.98 -17.72 10.83
CA PHE A 52 -1.55 -18.71 9.90
C PHE A 52 -3.01 -19.07 10.24
N LEU A 53 -3.40 -19.06 11.51
CA LEU A 53 -4.79 -19.35 11.92
C LEU A 53 -5.74 -18.26 11.41
N TYR A 54 -5.31 -17.00 11.56
CA TYR A 54 -6.06 -15.86 11.04
C TYR A 54 -6.10 -15.81 9.51
N ALA A 55 -5.02 -16.25 8.86
CA ALA A 55 -4.96 -16.36 7.41
C ALA A 55 -5.93 -17.45 6.92
N TYR A 56 -5.93 -18.61 7.58
CA TYR A 56 -6.87 -19.69 7.29
C TYR A 56 -8.33 -19.25 7.43
N GLN A 57 -8.68 -18.57 8.52
CA GLN A 57 -10.04 -18.06 8.73
C GLN A 57 -10.50 -17.10 7.62
N ARG A 58 -9.57 -16.36 7.01
CA ARG A 58 -9.84 -15.33 5.99
C ARG A 58 -9.51 -15.79 4.57
N ASP A 59 -9.27 -17.09 4.38
CA ASP A 59 -8.87 -17.70 3.11
C ASP A 59 -7.67 -16.99 2.43
N ILE A 60 -6.66 -16.62 3.21
CA ILE A 60 -5.44 -15.99 2.70
C ILE A 60 -4.31 -17.00 2.67
N GLN A 61 -3.75 -17.19 1.48
CA GLN A 61 -2.52 -17.95 1.29
C GLN A 61 -1.31 -17.03 1.36
N ARG A 62 -0.25 -17.52 2.00
CA ARG A 62 1.02 -16.82 2.12
C ARG A 62 1.76 -16.89 0.79
N LEU A 63 2.23 -15.75 0.31
CA LEU A 63 2.98 -15.64 -0.94
C LEU A 63 4.45 -15.99 -0.72
N ASN A 64 5.15 -16.35 -1.81
CA ASN A 64 6.58 -16.61 -1.77
C ASN A 64 7.33 -15.29 -1.54
N ASN A 65 8.29 -15.28 -0.61
CA ASN A 65 9.12 -14.11 -0.29
C ASN A 65 8.34 -12.84 0.10
N GLU A 66 7.11 -12.97 0.58
CA GLU A 66 6.29 -11.85 1.06
C GLU A 66 6.82 -11.27 2.38
N SER A 67 6.82 -9.94 2.50
CA SER A 67 7.18 -9.28 3.76
C SER A 67 6.12 -9.56 4.83
N LEU A 68 6.55 -9.75 6.08
CA LEU A 68 5.64 -10.06 7.18
C LEU A 68 4.60 -8.95 7.40
N GLN A 69 4.96 -7.70 7.16
CA GLN A 69 4.05 -6.57 7.28
C GLN A 69 2.94 -6.60 6.23
N LEU A 70 3.29 -6.92 4.97
CA LEU A 70 2.31 -7.05 3.89
C LEU A 70 1.34 -8.20 4.18
N TYR A 71 1.87 -9.35 4.60
CA TYR A 71 1.06 -10.51 4.96
C TYR A 71 0.06 -10.19 6.10
N ARG A 72 0.51 -9.47 7.14
CA ARG A 72 -0.36 -9.01 8.24
C ARG A 72 -1.47 -8.09 7.77
N ARG A 73 -1.17 -7.15 6.87
CA ARG A 73 -2.17 -6.22 6.32
C ARG A 73 -3.21 -6.91 5.47
N ARG A 74 -2.80 -7.86 4.61
CA ARG A 74 -3.75 -8.68 3.85
C ARG A 74 -4.73 -9.38 4.78
N ILE A 75 -4.22 -9.99 5.85
CA ILE A 75 -5.05 -10.66 6.85
C ILE A 75 -5.95 -9.67 7.58
N LYS A 76 -5.43 -8.52 8.03
CA LYS A 76 -6.23 -7.52 8.74
C LYS A 76 -7.38 -7.01 7.89
N TYR A 77 -7.12 -6.68 6.62
CA TYR A 77 -8.07 -6.02 5.74
C TYR A 77 -8.87 -6.99 4.85
N ALA A 78 -8.71 -8.31 4.99
CA ALA A 78 -9.33 -9.28 4.09
C ALA A 78 -10.86 -9.12 3.98
N CYS A 79 -11.54 -8.97 5.12
CA CYS A 79 -13.00 -8.82 5.17
C CYS A 79 -13.46 -7.51 4.52
N SER A 80 -12.77 -6.40 4.81
CA SER A 80 -13.06 -5.09 4.21
C SER A 80 -12.81 -5.10 2.70
N ASN A 81 -11.73 -5.75 2.27
CA ASN A 81 -11.39 -5.90 0.86
C ASN A 81 -12.40 -6.79 0.11
N ALA A 82 -12.89 -7.85 0.76
CA ALA A 82 -13.95 -8.68 0.21
C ALA A 82 -15.26 -7.89 0.05
N ALA A 83 -15.61 -7.04 1.02
CA ALA A 83 -16.80 -6.19 0.93
C ALA A 83 -16.70 -5.14 -0.19
N ASP A 84 -15.52 -4.56 -0.38
CA ASP A 84 -15.25 -3.57 -1.43
C ASP A 84 -15.05 -4.17 -2.83
N SER A 85 -14.96 -5.50 -2.92
CA SER A 85 -14.70 -6.20 -4.17
C SER A 85 -15.76 -5.91 -5.23
N GLY A 86 -15.34 -5.93 -6.49
CA GLY A 86 -16.21 -5.74 -7.65
C GLY A 86 -16.65 -4.32 -7.98
N SER A 87 -16.33 -3.32 -7.16
CA SER A 87 -16.49 -1.90 -7.49
C SER A 87 -15.16 -1.24 -7.87
N VAL A 88 -15.19 -0.24 -8.76
CA VAL A 88 -13.99 0.51 -9.19
C VAL A 88 -13.37 1.27 -8.02
N ALA A 89 -14.21 1.94 -7.20
CA ALA A 89 -13.75 2.68 -6.03
C ALA A 89 -13.21 1.73 -4.94
N GLY A 90 -13.90 0.62 -4.68
CA GLY A 90 -13.46 -0.37 -3.72
C GLY A 90 -12.13 -1.02 -4.11
N PHE A 91 -11.94 -1.35 -5.39
CA PHE A 91 -10.66 -1.88 -5.87
C PHE A 91 -9.51 -0.87 -5.70
N ARG A 92 -9.76 0.44 -5.87
CA ARG A 92 -8.78 1.49 -5.52
C ARG A 92 -8.46 1.48 -4.02
N ASN A 93 -9.47 1.36 -3.15
CA ASN A 93 -9.27 1.29 -1.70
C ASN A 93 -8.45 0.07 -1.28
N ILE A 94 -8.63 -1.08 -1.95
CA ILE A 94 -7.82 -2.29 -1.70
C ILE A 94 -6.34 -2.00 -1.92
N PHE A 95 -6.00 -1.33 -3.04
CA PHE A 95 -4.62 -0.98 -3.37
C PHE A 95 -4.00 0.00 -2.37
N GLU A 96 -4.78 0.98 -1.90
CA GLU A 96 -4.36 1.94 -0.89
C GLU A 96 -4.11 1.25 0.47
N ARG A 97 -5.03 0.38 0.92
CA ARG A 97 -4.89 -0.36 2.18
C ARG A 97 -3.71 -1.32 2.21
N LEU A 98 -3.27 -1.79 1.04
CA LEU A 98 -2.10 -2.66 0.90
C LEU A 98 -0.81 -1.90 0.59
N GLU A 99 -0.87 -0.57 0.43
CA GLU A 99 0.27 0.30 0.03
C GLU A 99 1.00 -0.18 -1.24
N ILE A 100 0.25 -0.76 -2.19
CA ILE A 100 0.81 -1.11 -3.50
C ILE A 100 1.01 0.17 -4.33
N GLY A 101 0.17 1.19 -4.09
CA GLY A 101 0.16 2.51 -4.73
C GLY A 101 -1.09 2.72 -5.59
N ALA A 102 -1.11 3.78 -6.38
CA ALA A 102 -2.31 4.15 -7.14
C ALA A 102 -2.52 3.21 -8.35
N VAL A 103 -3.79 2.93 -8.66
CA VAL A 103 -4.23 2.14 -9.81
C VAL A 103 -5.33 2.88 -10.57
N GLN A 104 -5.24 2.87 -11.89
CA GLN A 104 -6.32 3.32 -12.77
C GLN A 104 -6.99 2.09 -13.40
N ILE A 105 -8.31 2.01 -13.26
CA ILE A 105 -9.11 0.89 -13.73
C ILE A 105 -9.93 1.41 -14.90
N LEU A 106 -9.76 0.79 -16.06
CA LEU A 106 -10.49 1.14 -17.27
C LEU A 106 -11.40 -0.02 -17.65
N GLU A 107 -12.70 0.25 -17.63
CA GLU A 107 -13.73 -0.65 -18.12
C GLU A 107 -14.26 -0.14 -19.45
N ARG A 108 -14.79 -1.04 -20.30
CA ARG A 108 -15.53 -0.71 -21.54
C ARG A 108 -14.76 0.20 -22.50
N GLN A 109 -13.47 -0.05 -22.67
CA GLN A 109 -12.64 0.68 -23.62
C GLN A 109 -12.96 0.27 -25.06
N HIS A 110 -12.88 1.20 -26.00
CA HIS A 110 -13.07 0.92 -27.41
C HIS A 110 -11.96 -0.01 -27.93
N GLY A 111 -12.32 -0.99 -28.77
CA GLY A 111 -11.37 -1.97 -29.33
C GLY A 111 -11.08 -3.18 -28.44
N TYR A 112 -11.70 -3.28 -27.26
CA TYR A 112 -11.60 -4.46 -26.38
C TYR A 112 -12.97 -5.11 -26.17
N ASP A 113 -12.95 -6.41 -25.89
CA ASP A 113 -14.15 -7.16 -25.50
C ASP A 113 -14.77 -6.56 -24.23
N TRP A 114 -16.10 -6.67 -24.09
CA TRP A 114 -16.82 -6.06 -22.98
C TRP A 114 -16.47 -6.63 -21.61
N ASP A 115 -15.91 -7.84 -21.55
CA ASP A 115 -15.52 -8.53 -20.32
C ASP A 115 -14.09 -8.21 -19.86
N VAL A 116 -13.36 -7.40 -20.63
CA VAL A 116 -11.99 -6.99 -20.34
C VAL A 116 -11.96 -5.77 -19.41
N ILE A 117 -11.17 -5.87 -18.35
CA ILE A 117 -10.84 -4.78 -17.42
C ILE A 117 -9.33 -4.54 -17.50
N ILE A 118 -8.95 -3.30 -17.82
CA ILE A 118 -7.55 -2.92 -17.93
C ILE A 118 -7.10 -2.23 -16.65
N LEU A 119 -6.07 -2.77 -16.01
CA LEU A 119 -5.43 -2.21 -14.84
C LEU A 119 -4.15 -1.48 -15.26
N ARG A 120 -4.19 -0.15 -15.17
CA ARG A 120 -3.04 0.72 -15.42
C ARG A 120 -2.24 0.92 -14.16
N LEU A 121 -0.97 0.51 -14.20
CA LEU A 121 -0.03 0.51 -13.09
C LEU A 121 1.33 1.07 -13.52
N SER A 122 2.13 1.55 -12.57
CA SER A 122 3.51 1.90 -12.85
C SER A 122 4.41 0.66 -12.93
N ASP A 123 5.50 0.76 -13.69
CA ASP A 123 6.44 -0.35 -13.92
C ASP A 123 7.03 -0.94 -12.63
N ASN A 124 7.40 -0.06 -11.69
CA ASN A 124 7.93 -0.46 -10.38
C ASN A 124 6.91 -1.28 -9.58
N GLN A 125 5.63 -0.95 -9.66
CA GLN A 125 4.59 -1.70 -8.95
C GLN A 125 4.41 -3.10 -9.53
N LEU A 126 4.40 -3.22 -10.86
CA LEU A 126 4.20 -4.49 -11.53
C LEU A 126 5.38 -5.44 -11.30
N THR A 127 6.60 -4.92 -11.40
CA THR A 127 7.84 -5.72 -11.24
C THR A 127 7.98 -6.24 -9.82
N ASN A 128 7.74 -5.39 -8.80
CA ASN A 128 7.95 -5.78 -7.41
C ASN A 128 6.86 -6.71 -6.86
N ASN A 129 5.62 -6.58 -7.35
CA ASN A 129 4.44 -7.18 -6.70
C ASN A 129 3.63 -8.10 -7.64
N ARG A 130 4.26 -8.71 -8.64
CA ARG A 130 3.56 -9.51 -9.66
C ARG A 130 2.68 -10.62 -9.07
N GLU A 131 3.22 -11.44 -8.18
CA GLU A 131 2.47 -12.53 -7.53
C GLU A 131 1.29 -12.00 -6.71
N LEU A 132 1.51 -10.90 -5.99
CA LEU A 132 0.48 -10.26 -5.18
C LEU A 132 -0.67 -9.72 -6.04
N LEU A 133 -0.37 -9.09 -7.18
CA LEU A 133 -1.38 -8.58 -8.09
C LEU A 133 -2.24 -9.70 -8.68
N THR A 134 -1.62 -10.83 -9.04
CA THR A 134 -2.35 -12.01 -9.50
C THR A 134 -3.27 -12.56 -8.42
N GLU A 135 -2.81 -12.66 -7.17
CA GLU A 135 -3.66 -13.10 -6.05
C GLU A 135 -4.79 -12.12 -5.74
N ILE A 136 -4.56 -10.81 -5.80
CA ILE A 136 -5.61 -9.80 -5.60
C ILE A 136 -6.71 -9.95 -6.65
N ILE A 137 -6.33 -10.16 -7.92
CA ILE A 137 -7.31 -10.40 -8.98
C ILE A 137 -8.04 -11.72 -8.75
N ARG A 138 -7.34 -12.78 -8.34
CA ARG A 138 -7.97 -14.07 -8.05
C ARG A 138 -9.00 -13.97 -6.92
N GLN A 139 -8.69 -13.20 -5.89
CA GLN A 139 -9.49 -13.18 -4.65
C GLN A 139 -10.56 -12.08 -4.62
N TYR A 140 -10.28 -10.92 -5.23
CA TYR A 140 -11.15 -9.73 -5.19
C TYR A 140 -11.56 -9.22 -6.58
N GLY A 141 -11.17 -9.93 -7.64
CA GLY A 141 -11.62 -9.64 -8.99
C GLY A 141 -13.12 -9.88 -9.16
N ARG A 142 -13.70 -9.22 -10.15
CA ARG A 142 -15.07 -9.45 -10.59
C ARG A 142 -15.15 -10.82 -11.24
N THR A 143 -16.20 -11.56 -10.92
CA THR A 143 -16.47 -12.86 -11.54
C THR A 143 -16.70 -12.70 -13.04
N CYS A 144 -16.25 -13.69 -13.82
CA CYS A 144 -16.38 -13.74 -15.28
C CYS A 144 -15.84 -12.49 -16.01
N ARG A 145 -14.72 -11.93 -15.54
CA ARG A 145 -14.01 -10.81 -16.17
C ARG A 145 -12.54 -11.15 -16.41
N ARG A 146 -11.99 -10.71 -17.53
CA ARG A 146 -10.58 -10.90 -17.90
C ARG A 146 -9.80 -9.63 -17.56
N TYR A 147 -8.70 -9.78 -16.83
CA TYR A 147 -7.88 -8.65 -16.38
C TYR A 147 -6.58 -8.58 -17.19
N TYR A 148 -6.30 -7.40 -17.75
CA TYR A 148 -5.01 -7.10 -18.38
C TYR A 148 -4.27 -6.02 -17.60
N PHE A 149 -2.95 -6.17 -17.53
CA PHE A 149 -2.07 -5.15 -16.99
C PHE A 149 -1.55 -4.28 -18.13
N GLU A 150 -1.76 -2.97 -18.01
CA GLU A 150 -1.16 -1.97 -18.89
C GLU A 150 -0.16 -1.17 -18.07
N ILE A 151 1.09 -1.12 -18.53
CA ILE A 151 2.15 -0.41 -17.81
C ILE A 151 2.21 1.02 -18.30
N VAL A 152 2.08 1.96 -17.37
CA VAL A 152 2.23 3.39 -17.63
C VAL A 152 3.64 3.81 -17.27
N HIS A 153 4.42 4.19 -18.28
CA HIS A 153 5.75 4.77 -18.12
C HIS A 153 5.68 6.26 -18.39
N THR A 154 6.13 7.08 -17.44
CA THR A 154 6.30 8.52 -17.63
C THR A 154 7.75 8.80 -18.01
N GLN A 155 7.98 9.13 -19.29
CA GLN A 155 9.30 9.53 -19.77
C GLN A 155 9.31 11.04 -20.07
N PRO A 156 10.29 11.80 -19.55
CA PRO A 156 10.42 13.21 -19.91
C PRO A 156 10.91 13.30 -21.37
N ILE A 157 10.00 13.64 -22.27
CA ILE A 157 10.34 13.88 -23.68
C ILE A 157 10.97 15.27 -23.78
N ARG A 158 12.20 15.32 -24.29
CA ARG A 158 12.89 16.58 -24.59
C ARG A 158 12.75 16.90 -26.07
N PHE A 159 11.87 17.83 -26.41
CA PHE A 159 11.79 18.37 -27.75
C PHE A 159 12.86 19.47 -27.94
N ARG A 160 13.56 19.42 -29.08
CA ARG A 160 14.48 20.48 -29.51
C ARG A 160 13.88 21.14 -30.74
N CYS A 161 13.79 22.46 -30.73
CA CYS A 161 13.54 23.23 -31.95
C CYS A 161 14.91 23.62 -32.52
N GLY A 162 15.26 23.07 -33.68
CA GLY A 162 16.45 23.46 -34.44
C GLY A 162 16.04 24.34 -35.61
N ASP A 163 16.78 25.42 -35.85
CA ASP A 163 16.68 26.21 -37.06
C ASP A 163 17.76 25.74 -38.04
N PHE A 164 17.41 25.54 -39.32
CA PHE A 164 18.35 25.19 -40.37
C PHE A 164 18.98 26.46 -40.92
N ASN A 165 19.98 26.98 -40.21
CA ASN A 165 20.93 27.95 -40.77
C ASN A 165 22.30 27.26 -40.92
N ASN A 166 23.03 27.61 -41.99
CA ASN A 166 24.33 27.02 -42.32
C ASN A 166 25.42 27.48 -41.35
N ASN A 167 25.27 27.16 -40.07
CA ASN A 167 26.15 27.62 -39.00
C ASN A 167 26.31 26.54 -37.92
N GLN A 168 27.55 26.22 -37.56
CA GLN A 168 27.84 25.20 -36.55
C GLN A 168 27.78 25.83 -35.15
N ARG A 169 26.92 25.32 -34.27
CA ARG A 169 26.86 25.72 -32.84
C ARG A 169 27.10 24.52 -31.93
N TYR A 170 27.95 24.71 -30.91
CA TYR A 170 28.11 23.77 -29.81
C TYR A 170 27.00 24.00 -28.77
N ASN A 171 26.21 22.95 -28.50
CA ASN A 171 25.04 23.04 -27.64
C ASN A 171 25.42 22.82 -26.16
N GLY A 172 25.47 23.90 -25.37
CA GLY A 172 25.39 23.87 -23.91
C GLY A 172 23.93 23.96 -23.44
N SER A 173 23.56 23.27 -22.37
CA SER A 173 22.17 23.20 -21.89
C SER A 173 21.86 24.31 -20.87
N GLU A 174 21.14 25.34 -21.28
CA GLU A 174 20.50 26.30 -20.38
C GLU A 174 19.10 26.65 -20.91
N PHE A 175 18.10 26.71 -20.01
CA PHE A 175 16.68 26.87 -20.34
C PHE A 175 16.25 28.35 -20.26
N ASP A 176 15.57 28.89 -21.29
CA ASP A 176 14.90 30.21 -21.23
C ASP A 176 13.43 30.10 -21.68
N PHE A 177 12.50 30.68 -20.91
CA PHE A 177 11.04 30.45 -20.99
C PHE A 177 10.31 31.47 -21.90
N LYS A 178 11.00 32.17 -22.80
CA LYS A 178 10.49 33.42 -23.41
C LYS A 178 9.68 33.31 -24.71
N ARG A 179 9.26 32.13 -25.18
CA ARG A 179 8.56 32.02 -26.48
C ARG A 179 7.24 31.26 -26.42
N THR A 180 6.14 31.98 -26.64
CA THR A 180 4.77 31.48 -26.68
C THR A 180 4.52 30.62 -27.92
N HIS A 181 4.36 29.32 -27.72
CA HIS A 181 3.67 28.43 -28.66
C HIS A 181 2.56 27.72 -27.89
N LEU A 182 1.49 27.31 -28.59
CA LEU A 182 0.39 26.51 -28.03
C LEU A 182 0.95 25.27 -27.33
N SER A 183 1.05 25.34 -26.01
CA SER A 183 1.59 24.29 -25.16
C SER A 183 0.44 23.45 -24.63
N ALA A 184 0.35 22.20 -25.10
CA ALA A 184 -0.46 21.19 -24.43
C ALA A 184 0.23 20.82 -23.12
N VAL A 185 -0.37 21.20 -21.99
CA VAL A 185 0.13 20.88 -20.65
C VAL A 185 -0.47 19.55 -20.22
N ILE A 186 0.38 18.54 -20.04
CA ILE A 186 0.00 17.29 -19.37
C ILE A 186 -0.10 17.59 -17.88
N VAL A 187 -1.33 17.75 -17.38
CA VAL A 187 -1.57 17.92 -15.94
C VAL A 187 -1.57 16.53 -15.31
N SER A 188 -0.46 16.17 -14.66
CA SER A 188 -0.38 14.96 -13.83
C SER A 188 -1.10 15.21 -12.51
N VAL A 189 -2.31 14.67 -12.34
CA VAL A 189 -2.93 14.52 -11.02
C VAL A 189 -2.78 13.06 -10.62
N GLY A 190 -1.96 12.78 -9.60
CA GLY A 190 -1.84 11.44 -9.01
C GLY A 190 -0.98 10.43 -9.79
N GLY A 191 -0.04 10.87 -10.62
CA GLY A 191 0.91 9.98 -11.30
C GLY A 191 0.38 9.31 -12.57
N PHE A 192 -0.87 9.59 -12.97
CA PHE A 192 -1.44 9.15 -14.25
C PHE A 192 -1.62 10.36 -15.18
N GLY A 193 -1.02 10.28 -16.37
CA GLY A 193 -1.21 11.30 -17.40
C GLY A 193 -2.56 11.13 -18.08
N GLU A 194 -3.49 12.04 -17.84
CA GLU A 194 -4.72 12.15 -18.63
C GLU A 194 -4.49 13.14 -19.76
N ILE A 195 -4.70 12.73 -21.03
CA ILE A 195 -4.59 13.64 -22.17
C ILE A 195 -5.84 14.54 -22.16
N LYS A 196 -5.72 15.74 -21.60
CA LYS A 196 -6.76 16.76 -21.70
C LYS A 196 -6.42 17.72 -22.83
N THR A 197 -7.13 17.61 -23.96
CA THR A 197 -7.15 18.64 -25.00
C THR A 197 -7.93 19.84 -24.51
N LEU A 198 -7.23 20.89 -24.06
CA LEU A 198 -7.83 22.20 -23.83
C LEU A 198 -8.03 22.90 -25.19
N ARG A 199 -9.29 23.05 -25.61
CA ARG A 199 -9.63 23.98 -26.69
C ARG A 199 -9.80 25.35 -26.05
N GLY A 200 -8.86 26.26 -26.30
CA GLY A 200 -9.08 27.67 -26.02
C GLY A 200 -10.17 28.19 -26.96
N THR A 201 -11.29 28.64 -26.40
CA THR A 201 -12.20 29.54 -27.11
C THR A 201 -11.58 30.93 -27.07
N THR A 202 -11.52 31.56 -28.25
CA THR A 202 -11.14 32.96 -28.46
C THR A 202 -11.96 33.92 -27.61
#